data_AF-A0A1A9HIX8-F1
#
_entry.id   AF-A0A1A9HIX8-F1
#
_cell.length_a   1.000
_cell.length_b   1.000
_cell.length_c   1.000
_cell.angle_alpha   90.00
_cell.angle_beta   90.00
_cell.angle_gamma   90.00
#
_symmetry.space_group_name_H-M   'P 1'
#
loop_
_entity.id
_entity.type
_entity.pdbx_description
1 polymer ?
#
loop_
_entity_poly.entity_id
_entity_poly.type
_entity_poly.pdbx_seq_one_letter_code
_entity_poly.pdbx_strand_id
1 'polypeptide(L)'
;MTLQDTRRALVGDWRSLAPEVRPSAAKNPDGTLRPFYLSRAFTAFSDDRFELTIRNWADPYGKVEVARIVLRGHIGWPGPHPLIAGAQKADFTADEAYEVTPMAQGFADLLNQVATIDGGPWVVGQGRSVLGRRFLPFGLVEGQHFKEYDLIHLDGDLLFWGARHIDGRGFDSEENRPTNLQIPMRRVARS
;
A
#
# COMPACT_ATOMS: atom_id res chain seq x y z
N MET A 1 -8.85 -4.83 -22.26
CA MET A 1 -7.61 -4.05 -22.40
C MET A 1 -6.44 -5.03 -22.45
N THR A 2 -5.50 -4.87 -23.39
CA THR A 2 -4.29 -5.72 -23.44
C THR A 2 -3.30 -5.29 -22.35
N LEU A 3 -2.31 -6.15 -22.02
CA LEU A 3 -1.25 -5.77 -21.07
C LEU A 3 -0.49 -4.51 -21.53
N GLN A 4 -0.17 -4.41 -22.83
CA GLN A 4 0.54 -3.26 -23.38
C GLN A 4 -0.28 -1.98 -23.26
N ASP A 5 -1.60 -2.05 -23.51
CA ASP A 5 -2.50 -0.92 -23.31
C ASP A 5 -2.58 -0.51 -21.84
N THR A 6 -2.69 -1.49 -20.93
CA THR A 6 -2.70 -1.24 -19.48
C THR A 6 -1.42 -0.56 -19.03
N ARG A 7 -0.24 -1.07 -19.41
CA ARG A 7 1.06 -0.47 -19.06
C ARG A 7 1.19 0.95 -19.57
N ARG A 8 0.81 1.20 -20.84
CA ARG A 8 0.83 2.54 -21.43
C ARG A 8 -0.13 3.49 -20.71
N ALA A 9 -1.35 3.05 -20.42
CA ALA A 9 -2.36 3.86 -19.75
C ALA A 9 -2.03 4.11 -18.26
N LEU A 10 -1.33 3.20 -17.60
CA LEU A 10 -0.98 3.35 -16.18
C LEU A 10 0.00 4.50 -15.93
N VAL A 11 0.92 4.78 -16.86
CA VAL A 11 1.96 5.80 -16.67
C VAL A 11 1.35 7.14 -16.28
N GLY A 12 1.88 7.73 -15.20
CA GLY A 12 1.39 8.98 -14.64
C GLY A 12 1.12 8.92 -13.15
N ASP A 13 0.42 9.93 -12.66
CA ASP A 13 0.18 10.17 -11.24
C ASP A 13 -1.27 9.92 -10.87
N TRP A 14 -1.47 9.25 -9.74
CA TRP A 14 -2.76 8.78 -9.26
C TRP A 14 -2.90 9.07 -7.77
N ARG A 15 -4.09 9.51 -7.35
CA ARG A 15 -4.38 9.86 -5.95
C ARG A 15 -5.70 9.24 -5.52
N SER A 16 -5.77 8.63 -4.33
CA SER A 16 -7.03 8.11 -3.79
C SER A 16 -8.10 9.19 -3.77
N LEU A 17 -9.33 8.83 -4.16
CA LEU A 17 -10.47 9.73 -4.11
C LEU A 17 -10.97 10.01 -2.69
N ALA A 18 -10.79 9.03 -1.80
CA ALA A 18 -11.19 9.08 -0.39
C ALA A 18 -10.31 8.13 0.43
N PRO A 19 -10.30 8.27 1.77
CA PRO A 19 -9.73 7.25 2.63
C PRO A 19 -10.38 5.87 2.40
N GLU A 20 -9.54 4.87 2.23
CA GLU A 20 -9.89 3.47 2.08
C GLU A 20 -9.99 2.80 3.45
N VAL A 21 -11.02 1.98 3.64
CA VAL A 21 -11.10 1.11 4.81
C VAL A 21 -10.29 -0.15 4.56
N ARG A 22 -9.38 -0.46 5.48
CA ARG A 22 -8.68 -1.75 5.55
C ARG A 22 -9.27 -2.55 6.71
N PRO A 23 -9.98 -3.65 6.42
CA PRO A 23 -10.37 -4.61 7.44
C PRO A 23 -9.14 -5.08 8.21
N SER A 24 -9.29 -5.20 9.52
CA SER A 24 -8.27 -5.71 10.42
C SER A 24 -8.81 -6.93 11.13
N ALA A 25 -7.97 -7.96 11.27
CA ALA A 25 -8.26 -9.08 12.16
C ALA A 25 -8.22 -8.66 13.64
N ALA A 26 -7.56 -7.53 13.95
CA ALA A 26 -7.51 -6.98 15.30
C ALA A 26 -8.86 -6.35 15.69
N LYS A 27 -9.33 -6.70 16.89
CA LYS A 27 -10.52 -6.13 17.52
C LYS A 27 -10.11 -5.24 18.69
N ASN A 28 -10.95 -4.28 19.02
CA ASN A 28 -10.85 -3.56 20.28
C ASN A 28 -11.12 -4.51 21.46
N PRO A 29 -10.72 -4.15 22.71
CA PRO A 29 -10.99 -4.96 23.89
C PRO A 29 -12.47 -5.28 24.12
N ASP A 30 -13.37 -4.41 23.66
CA ASP A 30 -14.82 -4.58 23.69
C ASP A 30 -15.38 -5.46 22.55
N GLY A 31 -14.51 -6.02 21.72
CA GLY A 31 -14.86 -6.89 20.60
C GLY A 31 -15.29 -6.17 19.31
N THR A 32 -15.36 -4.82 19.32
CA THR A 32 -15.66 -4.05 18.11
C THR A 32 -14.51 -4.11 17.10
N LEU A 33 -14.84 -3.99 15.81
CA LEU A 33 -13.82 -3.95 14.75
C LEU A 33 -12.95 -2.71 14.92
N ARG A 34 -11.65 -2.88 14.70
CA ARG A 34 -10.69 -1.77 14.66
C ARG A 34 -10.20 -1.57 13.22
N PRO A 35 -11.00 -0.91 12.35
CA PRO A 35 -10.56 -0.65 10.99
C PRO A 35 -9.36 0.30 11.00
N PHE A 36 -8.48 0.13 10.01
CA PHE A 36 -7.47 1.12 9.67
C PHE A 36 -7.88 1.81 8.39
N TYR A 37 -7.53 3.08 8.28
CA TYR A 37 -7.85 3.88 7.11
C TYR A 37 -6.57 4.28 6.39
N LEU A 38 -6.58 4.29 5.06
CA LEU A 38 -5.42 4.77 4.31
C LEU A 38 -5.80 5.56 3.06
N SER A 39 -4.86 6.36 2.58
CA SER A 39 -4.93 6.97 1.24
C SER A 39 -3.62 6.75 0.52
N ARG A 40 -3.69 6.62 -0.81
CA ARG A 40 -2.55 6.35 -1.68
C ARG A 40 -2.26 7.54 -2.59
N ALA A 41 -0.98 7.80 -2.79
CA ALA A 41 -0.47 8.60 -3.88
C ALA A 41 0.53 7.74 -4.65
N PHE A 42 0.14 7.35 -5.86
CA PHE A 42 0.86 6.39 -6.69
C PHE A 42 1.35 7.06 -7.96
N THR A 43 2.56 6.74 -8.36
CA THR A 43 3.16 7.18 -9.62
C THR A 43 3.72 5.96 -10.32
N ALA A 44 3.28 5.73 -11.56
CA ALA A 44 3.82 4.66 -12.40
C ALA A 44 4.70 5.24 -13.51
N PHE A 45 5.81 4.56 -13.76
CA PHE A 45 6.77 4.90 -14.80
C PHE A 45 6.68 3.91 -15.96
N SER A 46 7.25 4.28 -17.10
CA SER A 46 7.17 3.49 -18.34
C SER A 46 8.00 2.20 -18.33
N ASP A 47 8.93 2.09 -17.38
CA ASP A 47 9.86 0.96 -17.19
C ASP A 47 9.41 0.04 -16.05
N ASP A 48 8.10 0.01 -15.76
CA ASP A 48 7.47 -0.74 -14.67
C ASP A 48 7.89 -0.33 -13.26
N ARG A 49 8.71 0.72 -13.11
CA ARG A 49 8.94 1.31 -11.80
C ARG A 49 7.68 1.97 -11.26
N PHE A 50 7.61 2.06 -9.94
CA PHE A 50 6.60 2.82 -9.24
C PHE A 50 7.15 3.55 -8.02
N GLU A 51 6.47 4.64 -7.67
CA GLU A 51 6.53 5.23 -6.34
C GLU A 51 5.13 5.20 -5.71
N LEU A 52 5.05 4.83 -4.43
CA LEU A 52 3.80 4.81 -3.68
C LEU A 52 4.00 5.47 -2.33
N THR A 53 3.23 6.50 -2.04
CA THR A 53 3.04 7.00 -0.68
C THR A 53 1.72 6.50 -0.13
N ILE A 54 1.77 5.78 0.99
CA ILE A 54 0.60 5.41 1.79
C ILE A 54 0.57 6.32 3.00
N ARG A 55 -0.56 6.97 3.25
CA ARG A 55 -0.83 7.66 4.52
C ARG A 55 -1.87 6.87 5.27
N ASN A 56 -1.56 6.49 6.50
CA ASN A 56 -2.48 5.81 7.40
C ASN A 56 -3.15 6.85 8.31
N TRP A 57 -4.45 6.67 8.54
CA TRP A 57 -5.29 7.60 9.28
C TRP A 57 -5.95 6.90 10.47
N ALA A 58 -6.13 7.63 11.57
CA ALA A 58 -6.87 7.15 12.73
C ALA A 58 -8.40 7.27 12.56
N ASP A 59 -8.85 8.05 11.58
CA ASP A 59 -10.25 8.36 11.35
C ASP A 59 -10.66 8.16 9.88
N PRO A 60 -11.94 7.87 9.59
CA PRO A 60 -12.42 7.62 8.23
C PRO A 60 -12.39 8.87 7.33
N TYR A 61 -12.19 10.07 7.88
CA TYR A 61 -12.19 11.32 7.12
C TYR A 61 -10.77 11.76 6.74
N GLY A 62 -9.74 11.01 7.13
CA GLY A 62 -8.35 11.30 6.78
C GLY A 62 -7.82 12.59 7.43
N LYS A 63 -8.20 12.87 8.68
CA LYS A 63 -7.81 14.10 9.39
C LYS A 63 -6.60 13.91 10.30
N VAL A 64 -6.43 12.71 10.87
CA VAL A 64 -5.38 12.40 11.85
C VAL A 64 -4.41 11.40 11.24
N GLU A 65 -3.31 11.88 10.66
CA GLU A 65 -2.26 11.04 10.07
C GLU A 65 -1.48 10.33 11.18
N VAL A 66 -1.43 8.99 11.12
CA VAL A 66 -0.76 8.15 12.12
C VAL A 66 0.63 7.75 11.63
N ALA A 67 0.73 7.39 10.35
CA ALA A 67 1.96 6.95 9.73
C ALA A 67 1.97 7.31 8.25
N ARG A 68 3.16 7.56 7.71
CA ARG A 68 3.41 7.66 6.28
C ARG A 68 4.39 6.58 5.88
N ILE A 69 4.12 5.92 4.76
CA ILE A 69 4.98 4.90 4.17
C ILE A 69 5.29 5.33 2.76
N VAL A 70 6.56 5.29 2.37
CA VAL A 70 7.00 5.50 0.99
C VAL A 70 7.65 4.23 0.48
N LEU A 71 7.10 3.69 -0.62
CA LEU A 71 7.60 2.52 -1.31
C LEU A 71 8.09 2.91 -2.69
N ARG A 72 9.19 2.31 -3.12
CA ARG A 72 9.67 2.38 -4.50
C ARG A 72 10.13 1.00 -4.95
N GLY A 73 9.86 0.68 -6.21
CA GLY A 73 10.32 -0.55 -6.81
C GLY A 73 9.62 -0.85 -8.12
N HIS A 74 9.37 -2.13 -8.40
CA HIS A 74 8.95 -2.61 -9.72
C HIS A 74 7.63 -3.39 -9.70
N ILE A 75 6.88 -3.28 -10.80
CA ILE A 75 5.63 -4.02 -11.04
C ILE A 75 5.94 -5.23 -11.94
N GLY A 76 5.70 -6.43 -11.43
CA GLY A 76 5.60 -7.64 -12.24
C GLY A 76 4.20 -7.80 -12.84
N TRP A 77 4.12 -8.35 -14.05
CA TRP A 77 2.87 -8.53 -14.78
C TRP A 77 2.62 -10.00 -15.15
N PRO A 78 2.17 -10.85 -14.20
CA PRO A 78 1.96 -12.29 -14.46
C PRO A 78 0.90 -12.60 -15.52
N GLY A 79 0.07 -11.63 -15.88
CA GLY A 79 -0.94 -11.75 -16.93
C GLY A 79 -2.33 -11.29 -16.48
N PRO A 80 -3.39 -11.65 -17.21
CA PRO A 80 -4.75 -11.24 -16.90
C PRO A 80 -5.24 -11.74 -15.53
N HIS A 81 -6.07 -10.94 -14.87
CA HIS A 81 -6.76 -11.37 -13.66
C HIS A 81 -7.88 -12.36 -14.01
N PRO A 82 -8.00 -13.52 -13.33
CA PRO A 82 -8.92 -14.58 -13.74
C PRO A 82 -10.41 -14.24 -13.52
N LEU A 83 -10.72 -13.31 -12.60
CA LEU A 83 -12.10 -13.02 -12.20
C LEU A 83 -12.61 -11.64 -12.65
N ILE A 84 -11.72 -10.70 -12.95
CA ILE A 84 -12.09 -9.31 -13.22
C ILE A 84 -11.69 -9.01 -14.66
N ALA A 85 -12.68 -8.97 -15.55
CA ALA A 85 -12.47 -8.76 -16.97
C ALA A 85 -11.69 -7.45 -17.22
N GLY A 86 -10.61 -7.54 -17.99
CA GLY A 86 -9.76 -6.39 -18.32
C GLY A 86 -8.79 -5.95 -17.22
N ALA A 87 -8.84 -6.53 -16.02
CA ALA A 87 -7.80 -6.33 -15.02
C ALA A 87 -6.56 -7.19 -15.31
N GLN A 88 -5.39 -6.68 -14.96
CA GLN A 88 -4.13 -7.42 -14.97
C GLN A 88 -3.74 -7.77 -13.53
N LYS A 89 -3.14 -8.94 -13.34
CA LYS A 89 -2.38 -9.24 -12.13
C LYS A 89 -1.19 -8.28 -12.06
N ALA A 90 -0.95 -7.73 -10.88
CA ALA A 90 0.18 -6.86 -10.61
C ALA A 90 0.92 -7.37 -9.38
N ASP A 91 2.22 -7.61 -9.53
CA ASP A 91 3.12 -8.01 -8.45
C ASP A 91 3.96 -6.81 -8.06
N PHE A 92 3.57 -6.08 -7.02
CA PHE A 92 4.33 -4.93 -6.54
C PHE A 92 5.47 -5.41 -5.66
N THR A 93 6.71 -5.13 -6.04
CA THR A 93 7.89 -5.43 -5.22
C THR A 93 8.57 -4.12 -4.85
N ALA A 94 8.70 -3.84 -3.54
CA ALA A 94 9.43 -2.68 -3.05
C ALA A 94 10.92 -3.03 -2.87
N ASP A 95 11.66 -3.00 -3.97
CA ASP A 95 13.08 -3.33 -4.06
C ASP A 95 14.02 -2.12 -4.06
N GLU A 96 13.50 -0.91 -4.23
CA GLU A 96 14.31 0.33 -4.24
C GLU A 96 14.21 1.13 -2.94
N ALA A 97 13.02 1.23 -2.34
CA ALA A 97 12.83 1.94 -1.08
C ALA A 97 11.63 1.41 -0.28
N TYR A 98 11.79 1.40 1.03
CA TYR A 98 10.71 1.24 2.00
C TYR A 98 11.02 2.14 3.19
N GLU A 99 10.35 3.28 3.29
CA GLU A 99 10.50 4.24 4.37
C GLU A 99 9.22 4.31 5.20
N VAL A 100 9.36 4.33 6.53
CA VAL A 100 8.28 4.56 7.47
C VAL A 100 8.54 5.87 8.21
N THR A 101 7.53 6.71 8.31
CA THR A 101 7.55 7.94 9.12
C THR A 101 6.39 7.89 10.11
N PRO A 102 6.63 7.94 11.44
CA PRO A 102 5.56 8.10 12.39
C PRO A 102 5.05 9.54 12.35
N MET A 103 3.73 9.72 12.27
CA MET A 103 3.10 11.03 12.16
C MET A 103 2.35 11.44 13.45
N ALA A 104 2.18 10.49 14.37
CA ALA A 104 1.60 10.71 15.68
C ALA A 104 2.52 10.17 16.79
N GLN A 105 2.56 10.86 17.93
CA GLN A 105 3.43 10.49 19.06
C GLN A 105 3.17 9.07 19.55
N GLY A 106 1.91 8.68 19.73
CA GLY A 106 1.56 7.32 20.18
C GLY A 106 2.02 6.22 19.22
N PHE A 107 2.17 6.51 17.92
CA PHE A 107 2.74 5.55 16.99
C PHE A 107 4.27 5.51 17.08
N ALA A 108 4.94 6.67 17.23
CA ALA A 108 6.37 6.70 17.49
C ALA A 108 6.73 5.93 18.77
N ASP A 109 5.97 6.11 19.85
CA ASP A 109 6.16 5.41 21.12
C ASP A 109 5.99 3.89 20.96
N LEU A 110 4.97 3.45 20.22
CA LEU A 110 4.78 2.04 19.88
C LEU A 110 6.00 1.50 19.11
N LEU A 111 6.45 2.19 18.06
CA LEU A 111 7.60 1.76 17.27
C LEU A 111 8.88 1.68 18.11
N ASN A 112 9.07 2.59 19.07
CA ASN A 112 10.19 2.55 20.02
C ASN A 112 10.15 1.37 20.99
N GLN A 113 9.01 0.71 21.15
CA GLN A 113 8.87 -0.51 21.96
C GLN A 113 9.05 -1.78 21.13
N VAL A 114 8.50 -1.80 19.90
CA VAL A 114 8.34 -3.06 19.14
C VAL A 114 9.20 -3.16 17.88
N ALA A 115 9.81 -2.05 17.44
CA ALA A 115 10.48 -1.96 16.14
C ALA A 115 11.73 -1.07 16.19
N THR A 116 12.54 -1.20 17.24
CA THR A 116 13.82 -0.49 17.35
C THR A 116 14.75 -0.93 16.22
N ILE A 117 15.30 0.04 15.51
CA ILE A 117 16.26 -0.16 14.42
C ILE A 117 17.48 0.73 14.65
N ASP A 118 18.63 0.33 14.11
CA ASP A 118 19.87 1.10 14.24
C ASP A 118 19.71 2.55 13.78
N GLY A 119 20.35 3.48 14.49
CA GLY A 119 20.28 4.92 14.21
C GLY A 119 19.38 5.73 15.15
N GLY A 120 18.99 5.18 16.30
CA GLY A 120 18.29 5.91 17.37
C GLY A 120 16.79 5.61 17.47
N PRO A 121 16.05 6.38 18.29
CA PRO A 121 14.60 6.20 18.43
C PRO A 121 13.83 6.72 17.21
N TRP A 122 12.61 6.23 17.05
CA TRP A 122 11.60 6.80 16.18
C TRP A 122 11.15 8.16 16.71
N VAL A 123 11.14 9.16 15.82
CA VAL A 123 10.74 10.54 16.11
C VAL A 123 9.65 10.96 15.14
N VAL A 124 8.62 11.63 15.64
CA VAL A 124 7.51 12.12 14.81
C VAL A 124 8.02 12.98 13.65
N GLY A 125 7.52 12.71 12.45
CA GLY A 125 7.87 13.43 11.23
C GLY A 125 9.21 13.04 10.60
N GLN A 126 9.98 12.14 11.23
CA GLN A 126 11.26 11.68 10.69
C GLN A 126 11.13 10.29 10.07
N GLY A 127 11.31 10.24 8.75
CA GLY A 127 11.30 9.00 8.00
C GLY A 127 12.55 8.17 8.24
N ARG A 128 12.38 6.84 8.27
CA ARG A 128 13.49 5.89 8.38
C ARG A 128 13.27 4.71 7.45
N SER A 129 14.35 4.31 6.78
CA SER A 129 14.34 3.13 5.92
C SER A 129 14.22 1.85 6.73
N VAL A 130 13.27 1.00 6.34
CA VAL A 130 13.06 -0.37 6.82
C VAL A 130 13.26 -1.40 5.69
N LEU A 131 13.80 -0.96 4.54
CA LEU A 131 14.04 -1.82 3.38
C LEU A 131 14.93 -3.01 3.76
N GLY A 132 14.46 -4.22 3.47
CA GLY A 132 15.18 -5.47 3.76
C GLY A 132 15.35 -5.78 5.25
N ARG A 133 14.75 -4.98 6.15
CA ARG A 133 14.83 -5.16 7.60
C ARG A 133 13.59 -5.86 8.12
N ARG A 134 13.75 -6.61 9.22
CA ARG A 134 12.60 -7.08 9.98
C ARG A 134 11.84 -5.88 10.56
N PHE A 135 10.54 -5.80 10.30
CA PHE A 135 9.68 -4.73 10.80
C PHE A 135 8.28 -5.28 11.12
N LEU A 136 8.09 -5.74 12.36
CA LEU A 136 6.89 -6.43 12.82
C LEU A 136 5.57 -5.68 12.59
N PRO A 137 5.48 -4.33 12.78
CA PRO A 137 4.22 -3.61 12.57
C PRO A 137 3.64 -3.75 11.16
N PHE A 138 4.48 -4.04 10.16
CA PHE A 138 4.05 -4.29 8.78
C PHE A 138 4.40 -5.70 8.29
N GLY A 139 4.71 -6.62 9.21
CA GLY A 139 5.01 -8.02 8.90
C GLY A 139 6.24 -8.24 8.03
N LEU A 140 7.19 -7.28 7.99
CA LEU A 140 8.39 -7.41 7.15
C LEU A 140 9.38 -8.40 7.77
N VAL A 141 9.95 -9.24 6.92
CA VAL A 141 10.96 -10.25 7.26
C VAL A 141 12.32 -9.78 6.75
N GLU A 142 13.36 -10.02 7.55
CA GLU A 142 14.74 -9.66 7.19
C GLU A 142 15.20 -10.36 5.91
N GLY A 143 15.92 -9.63 5.06
CA GLY A 143 16.45 -10.14 3.80
C GLY A 143 15.42 -10.35 2.68
N GLN A 144 14.15 -9.99 2.90
CA GLN A 144 13.09 -10.08 1.90
C GLN A 144 12.59 -8.69 1.50
N HIS A 145 12.38 -8.49 0.20
CA HIS A 145 11.65 -7.33 -0.28
C HIS A 145 10.17 -7.51 0.00
N PHE A 146 9.51 -6.43 0.41
CA PHE A 146 8.06 -6.43 0.49
C PHE A 146 7.47 -6.70 -0.89
N LYS A 147 6.56 -7.66 -0.95
CA LYS A 147 5.85 -8.03 -2.17
C LYS A 147 4.35 -8.12 -1.90
N GLU A 148 3.56 -7.49 -2.78
CA GLU A 148 2.10 -7.64 -2.80
C GLU A 148 1.61 -8.17 -4.16
N TYR A 149 0.80 -9.22 -4.11
CA TYR A 149 0.11 -9.86 -5.23
C TYR A 149 -1.27 -9.21 -5.38
N ASP A 150 -1.36 -8.11 -6.12
CA ASP A 150 -2.58 -7.29 -6.25
C ASP A 150 -3.12 -7.33 -7.69
N LEU A 151 -3.89 -6.34 -8.12
CA LEU A 151 -4.35 -6.21 -9.49
C LEU A 151 -4.34 -4.74 -9.88
N ILE A 152 -4.29 -4.52 -11.20
CA ILE A 152 -4.50 -3.21 -11.80
C ILE A 152 -5.68 -3.34 -12.75
N HIS A 153 -6.72 -2.53 -12.49
CA HIS A 153 -7.84 -2.33 -13.39
C HIS A 153 -8.00 -0.84 -13.65
N LEU A 154 -8.03 -0.47 -14.94
CA LEU A 154 -8.17 0.92 -15.39
C LEU A 154 -9.53 1.09 -16.06
N ASP A 155 -10.26 2.13 -15.65
CA ASP A 155 -11.49 2.58 -16.29
C ASP A 155 -11.44 4.11 -16.43
N GLY A 156 -11.10 4.57 -17.65
CA GLY A 156 -10.83 5.98 -17.92
C GLY A 156 -9.72 6.55 -17.02
N ASP A 157 -10.06 7.57 -16.23
CA ASP A 157 -9.15 8.23 -15.28
C ASP A 157 -9.21 7.63 -13.87
N LEU A 158 -9.76 6.41 -13.73
CA LEU A 158 -9.80 5.67 -12.48
C LEU A 158 -8.86 4.46 -12.52
N LEU A 159 -8.02 4.36 -11.49
CA LEU A 159 -7.14 3.23 -11.22
C LEU A 159 -7.65 2.48 -9.99
N PHE A 160 -8.13 1.26 -10.23
CA PHE A 160 -8.56 0.34 -9.20
C PHE A 160 -7.45 -0.66 -8.89
N TRP A 161 -7.20 -0.86 -7.61
CA TRP A 161 -6.48 -2.03 -7.09
C TRP A 161 -7.47 -2.90 -6.33
N GLY A 162 -6.99 -4.00 -5.77
CA GLY A 162 -7.79 -4.91 -4.98
C GLY A 162 -8.21 -4.37 -3.62
N ALA A 163 -9.44 -4.68 -3.24
CA ALA A 163 -9.93 -4.51 -1.88
C ALA A 163 -9.37 -5.61 -0.98
N ARG A 164 -8.89 -5.21 0.20
CA ARG A 164 -8.39 -6.12 1.22
C ARG A 164 -9.49 -7.12 1.61
N HIS A 165 -9.11 -8.37 1.87
CA HIS A 165 -10.04 -9.40 2.32
C HIS A 165 -10.78 -8.97 3.60
N ILE A 166 -12.06 -9.35 3.71
CA ILE A 166 -12.91 -8.97 4.86
C ILE A 166 -12.38 -9.50 6.20
N ASP A 167 -11.63 -10.61 6.15
CA ASP A 167 -10.96 -11.23 7.29
C ASP A 167 -9.60 -10.57 7.63
N GLY A 168 -9.19 -9.54 6.87
CA GLY A 168 -7.96 -8.78 7.06
C GLY A 168 -6.70 -9.40 6.43
N ARG A 169 -6.79 -10.58 5.79
CA ARG A 169 -5.65 -11.22 5.12
C ARG A 169 -5.00 -10.33 4.08
N GLY A 170 -3.66 -10.43 4.01
CA GLY A 170 -2.83 -9.70 3.07
C GLY A 170 -2.91 -10.21 1.65
N PHE A 171 -2.17 -9.55 0.77
CA PHE A 171 -1.93 -9.97 -0.61
C PHE A 171 -0.51 -10.54 -0.69
N ASP A 172 -0.15 -11.38 0.28
CA ASP A 172 1.20 -11.90 0.50
C ASP A 172 1.53 -13.16 -0.32
N SER A 173 0.54 -13.73 -1.00
CA SER A 173 0.69 -14.86 -1.91
C SER A 173 -0.26 -14.76 -3.11
N GLU A 174 0.00 -15.55 -4.15
CA GLU A 174 -0.86 -15.62 -5.34
C GLU A 174 -2.29 -16.07 -4.99
N GLU A 175 -2.43 -17.00 -4.06
CA GLU A 175 -3.71 -17.53 -3.58
C GLU A 175 -4.52 -16.47 -2.83
N ASN A 176 -3.82 -15.50 -2.22
CA ASN A 176 -4.43 -14.38 -1.52
C ASN A 176 -4.64 -13.15 -2.42
N ARG A 177 -4.44 -13.25 -3.74
CA ARG A 177 -4.70 -12.14 -4.68
C ARG A 177 -6.17 -11.68 -4.56
N PRO A 178 -6.44 -10.36 -4.49
CA PRO A 178 -7.77 -9.84 -4.27
C PRO A 178 -8.74 -10.15 -5.40
N THR A 179 -10.01 -10.37 -5.05
CA THR A 179 -11.08 -10.69 -6.01
C THR A 179 -12.12 -9.58 -6.14
N ASN A 180 -11.98 -8.50 -5.36
CA ASN A 180 -12.85 -7.33 -5.34
C ASN A 180 -12.02 -6.06 -5.59
N LEU A 181 -12.66 -5.00 -6.10
CA LEU A 181 -12.01 -3.70 -6.33
C LEU A 181 -12.15 -2.77 -5.13
N GLN A 182 -11.08 -2.07 -4.77
CA GLN A 182 -11.07 -0.99 -3.77
C GLN A 182 -11.57 0.32 -4.37
N ILE A 183 -11.91 1.30 -3.51
CA ILE A 183 -12.09 2.70 -3.92
C ILE A 183 -10.92 3.12 -4.83
N PRO A 184 -11.21 3.67 -6.03
CA PRO A 184 -10.17 3.95 -7.00
C PRO A 184 -9.34 5.17 -6.62
N MET A 185 -8.14 5.22 -7.22
CA MET A 185 -7.37 6.45 -7.36
C MET A 185 -7.78 7.14 -8.66
N ARG A 186 -7.77 8.48 -8.67
CA ARG A 186 -7.99 9.28 -9.88
C ARG A 186 -6.67 9.77 -10.45
N ARG A 187 -6.57 9.80 -11.77
CA ARG A 187 -5.44 10.43 -12.47
C ARG A 187 -5.36 11.91 -12.11
N VAL A 188 -4.16 12.40 -11.83
CA VAL A 188 -3.88 13.82 -11.62
C VAL A 188 -2.84 14.31 -12.62
N ALA A 189 -2.89 15.60 -12.97
CA ALA A 189 -1.85 16.21 -13.79
C ALA A 189 -0.52 16.18 -13.03
N ARG A 190 0.59 15.94 -13.76
CA ARG A 190 1.94 16.11 -13.21
C ARG A 190 2.14 17.56 -12.82
N SER A 191 2.34 17.82 -11.53
CA SER A 191 2.78 19.11 -11.00
C SER A 191 4.29 19.25 -11.15
#